data_AF-A0A0W8DDQ8-F1
#
_entry.id   AF-A0A0W8DDQ8-F1
#
_cell.length_a   1.000
_cell.length_b   1.000
_cell.length_c   1.000
_cell.angle_alpha   90.00
_cell.angle_beta   90.00
_cell.angle_gamma   90.00
#
_symmetry.space_group_name_H-M   'P 1'
#
loop_
_entity.id
_entity.type
_entity.pdbx_description
1 polymer ?
#
loop_
_entity_poly.entity_id
_entity_poly.type
_entity_poly.pdbx_seq_one_letter_code
_entity_poly.pdbx_strand_id
1 'polypeptide(L)'
;MFGLETPDFAAIQLRAETLFKHPVDGAVLAQFAGPTETDPFQFMGITWMTGQRSWPLNLVTQPRDFILASATGVMLHTNGDLIGYEVVHSIDLPQCPPLPKPTVRGKIMYGVIYTQRDDGDVDVFVQMHVETRSPLHDKLVVAEVWESVLGFWNAPSLSEAKKLQWCLNQKNALSWKSEVTLDDDSSGIKARHCENCPNKRSSTTRCRSTHLSDHNTCALCMVQICSSCRVKRTLKEPDENGNLDLHIAVCRVCMLFVQHQEPTEIALDNQKQREARQNTESKSEKKKHSAFGGEWGLPMFSPGRYPSISVSDLLRMINSLSDVGVNQVQRASKRKMQPIIPVG
;
A
#
# COMPACT_ATOMS: atom_id res chain seq x y z
N MET A 1 0.63 10.96 4.52
CA MET A 1 1.39 9.71 4.29
C MET A 1 0.63 8.42 4.59
N PHE A 2 -0.10 8.29 5.70
CA PHE A 2 -0.77 7.04 6.08
C PHE A 2 -1.67 6.38 5.01
N GLY A 3 -2.38 7.17 4.19
CA GLY A 3 -3.13 6.63 3.04
C GLY A 3 -2.23 5.89 2.03
N LEU A 4 -0.99 6.35 1.85
CA LEU A 4 -0.08 5.94 0.80
C LEU A 4 0.93 4.87 1.21
N GLU A 5 1.14 4.65 2.51
CA GLU A 5 2.06 3.60 2.96
C GLU A 5 1.65 2.22 2.44
N THR A 6 2.65 1.48 1.96
CA THR A 6 2.50 0.14 1.38
C THR A 6 3.56 -0.81 1.95
N PRO A 7 3.45 -1.17 3.24
CA PRO A 7 4.44 -2.00 3.93
C PRO A 7 4.47 -3.46 3.46
N ASP A 8 3.42 -3.92 2.79
CA ASP A 8 3.31 -5.27 2.24
C ASP A 8 2.51 -5.25 0.92
N PHE A 9 2.47 -6.40 0.23
CA PHE A 9 1.78 -6.49 -1.06
C PHE A 9 0.26 -6.30 -0.95
N ALA A 10 -0.37 -6.73 0.15
CA ALA A 10 -1.79 -6.52 0.36
C ALA A 10 -2.13 -5.01 0.43
N ALA A 11 -1.28 -4.22 1.07
CA ALA A 11 -1.40 -2.76 1.08
C ALA A 11 -1.16 -2.14 -0.31
N ILE A 12 -0.22 -2.67 -1.10
CA ILE A 12 0.00 -2.26 -2.50
C ILE A 12 -1.27 -2.50 -3.33
N GLN A 13 -1.84 -3.70 -3.23
CA GLN A 13 -3.04 -4.07 -3.96
C GLN A 13 -4.23 -3.20 -3.57
N LEU A 14 -4.47 -3.03 -2.26
CA LEU A 14 -5.52 -2.14 -1.74
C LEU A 14 -5.37 -0.71 -2.29
N ARG A 15 -4.14 -0.19 -2.28
CA ARG A 15 -3.85 1.15 -2.78
C ARG A 15 -4.12 1.26 -4.28
N ALA A 16 -3.65 0.31 -5.08
CA ALA A 16 -3.81 0.32 -6.53
C ALA A 16 -5.29 0.26 -6.93
N GLU A 17 -6.06 -0.60 -6.29
CA GLU A 17 -7.47 -0.72 -6.58
C GLU A 17 -8.32 0.45 -6.09
N THR A 18 -7.91 1.13 -5.01
CA THR A 18 -8.67 2.25 -4.44
C THR A 18 -8.34 3.56 -5.13
N LEU A 19 -7.06 3.85 -5.34
CA LEU A 19 -6.61 5.12 -5.89
C LEU A 19 -6.60 5.13 -7.41
N PHE A 20 -6.17 4.03 -8.02
CA PHE A 20 -5.98 3.95 -9.47
C PHE A 20 -7.07 3.13 -10.17
N LYS A 21 -7.95 2.44 -9.42
CA LYS A 21 -8.98 1.54 -9.95
C LYS A 21 -8.40 0.43 -10.84
N HIS A 22 -7.14 0.11 -10.63
CA HIS A 22 -6.40 -0.90 -11.37
C HIS A 22 -5.97 -1.99 -10.38
N PRO A 23 -6.63 -3.17 -10.39
CA PRO A 23 -6.15 -4.29 -9.61
C PRO A 23 -4.76 -4.70 -10.09
N VAL A 24 -3.93 -5.11 -9.15
CA VAL A 24 -2.57 -5.56 -9.41
C VAL A 24 -2.34 -6.87 -8.70
N ASP A 25 -1.58 -7.75 -9.34
CA ASP A 25 -1.05 -8.98 -8.74
C ASP A 25 0.47 -8.86 -8.65
N GLY A 26 1.10 -9.58 -7.74
CA GLY A 26 2.49 -9.33 -7.41
C GLY A 26 2.95 -9.85 -6.06
N ALA A 27 4.17 -9.46 -5.70
CA ALA A 27 4.78 -9.77 -4.42
C ALA A 27 5.89 -8.77 -4.08
N VAL A 28 6.06 -8.48 -2.79
CA VAL A 28 7.29 -7.86 -2.29
C VAL A 28 8.38 -8.93 -2.30
N LEU A 29 9.39 -8.76 -3.16
CA LEU A 29 10.48 -9.71 -3.33
C LEU A 29 11.53 -9.55 -2.24
N ALA A 30 11.82 -8.31 -1.85
CA ALA A 30 12.77 -7.99 -0.80
C ALA A 30 12.35 -6.70 -0.10
N GLN A 31 12.57 -6.63 1.20
CA GLN A 31 12.40 -5.42 2.00
C GLN A 31 13.74 -5.08 2.64
N PHE A 32 14.22 -3.86 2.39
CA PHE A 32 15.48 -3.32 2.91
C PHE A 32 15.27 -2.45 4.15
N ALA A 33 14.22 -1.65 4.13
CA ALA A 33 13.78 -0.85 5.26
C ALA A 33 12.26 -0.95 5.36
N GLY A 34 11.75 -1.05 6.58
CA GLY A 34 10.33 -1.02 6.87
C GLY A 34 9.97 0.11 7.81
N PRO A 35 8.69 0.17 8.20
CA PRO A 35 8.23 1.06 9.26
C PRO A 35 9.07 0.90 10.53
N THR A 36 9.29 1.99 11.24
CA THR A 36 9.93 2.01 12.56
C THR A 36 9.18 2.94 13.51
N GLU A 37 9.52 2.93 14.81
CA GLU A 37 8.91 3.85 15.78
C GLU A 37 9.15 5.33 15.43
N THR A 38 10.30 5.66 14.85
CA THR A 38 10.62 7.03 14.41
C THR A 38 10.09 7.35 13.03
N ASP A 39 10.03 6.35 12.15
CA ASP A 39 9.67 6.48 10.74
C ASP A 39 8.53 5.49 10.39
N PRO A 40 7.29 5.76 10.86
CA PRO A 40 6.17 4.82 10.77
C PRO A 40 5.69 4.55 9.34
N PHE A 41 5.95 5.48 8.41
CA PHE A 41 5.53 5.37 7.02
C PHE A 41 6.67 4.94 6.08
N GLN A 42 7.82 4.55 6.64
CA GLN A 42 8.98 4.17 5.85
C GLN A 42 8.77 2.83 5.16
N PHE A 43 9.15 2.77 3.89
CA PHE A 43 9.31 1.52 3.17
C PHE A 43 10.45 1.65 2.18
N MET A 44 11.25 0.60 2.03
CA MET A 44 12.23 0.47 0.96
C MET A 44 12.34 -0.99 0.58
N GLY A 45 12.18 -1.31 -0.70
CA GLY A 45 12.17 -2.69 -1.14
C GLY A 45 12.16 -2.88 -2.64
N ILE A 46 12.05 -4.14 -3.03
CA ILE A 46 11.82 -4.58 -4.40
C ILE A 46 10.46 -5.26 -4.48
N THR A 47 9.65 -4.84 -5.43
CA THR A 47 8.33 -5.41 -5.70
C THR A 47 8.27 -5.87 -7.14
N TRP A 48 7.78 -7.10 -7.34
CA TRP A 48 7.27 -7.53 -8.62
C TRP A 48 5.77 -7.25 -8.68
N MET A 49 5.32 -6.64 -9.77
CA MET A 49 3.89 -6.40 -9.99
C MET A 49 3.49 -6.61 -11.45
N THR A 50 2.25 -7.02 -11.66
CA THR A 50 1.58 -7.09 -12.94
C THR A 50 0.26 -6.33 -12.84
N GLY A 51 0.02 -5.44 -13.79
CA GLY A 51 -1.27 -4.74 -13.89
C GLY A 51 -2.34 -5.71 -14.37
N GLN A 52 -3.45 -5.81 -13.64
CA GLN A 52 -4.63 -6.52 -14.09
C GLN A 52 -5.47 -5.55 -14.92
N ARG A 53 -5.75 -5.96 -16.14
CA ARG A 53 -6.21 -5.03 -17.17
C ARG A 53 -7.71 -5.06 -17.29
N SER A 54 -8.31 -3.89 -17.47
CA SER A 54 -9.73 -3.72 -17.75
C SER A 54 -9.99 -3.63 -19.25
N TRP A 55 -11.10 -4.22 -19.68
CA TRP A 55 -11.62 -4.05 -21.03
C TRP A 55 -11.83 -2.54 -21.33
N PRO A 56 -11.44 -2.03 -22.51
CA PRO A 56 -10.97 -2.73 -23.71
C PRO A 56 -9.43 -2.79 -23.88
N LEU A 57 -8.64 -2.27 -22.94
CA LEU A 57 -7.16 -2.17 -23.07
C LEU A 57 -6.47 -3.54 -23.22
N ASN A 58 -7.09 -4.60 -22.72
CA ASN A 58 -6.61 -6.00 -22.84
C ASN A 58 -6.54 -6.47 -24.29
N LEU A 59 -7.39 -5.91 -25.19
CA LEU A 59 -7.44 -6.31 -26.59
C LEU A 59 -6.32 -5.71 -27.44
N VAL A 60 -5.74 -4.60 -27.00
CA VAL A 60 -4.84 -3.79 -27.83
C VAL A 60 -3.40 -3.85 -27.32
N THR A 61 -3.17 -4.15 -26.04
CA THR A 61 -1.84 -4.07 -25.42
C THR A 61 -1.35 -5.45 -24.95
N GLN A 62 -0.03 -5.69 -24.90
CA GLN A 62 0.58 -6.96 -24.41
C GLN A 62 0.82 -6.95 -22.90
N PRO A 63 0.51 -8.01 -22.11
CA PRO A 63 0.60 -8.01 -20.63
C PRO A 63 1.93 -7.46 -20.15
N ARG A 64 1.92 -6.64 -19.10
CA ARG A 64 3.15 -6.03 -18.57
C ARG A 64 3.40 -6.45 -17.13
N ASP A 65 4.60 -6.97 -16.92
CA ASP A 65 5.17 -7.14 -15.59
C ASP A 65 6.24 -6.07 -15.33
N PHE A 66 6.41 -5.73 -14.06
CA PHE A 66 7.40 -4.75 -13.61
C PHE A 66 8.18 -5.33 -12.43
N ILE A 67 9.48 -5.02 -12.38
CA ILE A 67 10.33 -5.23 -11.21
C ILE A 67 10.75 -3.84 -10.76
N LEU A 68 10.27 -3.44 -9.59
CA LEU A 68 10.37 -2.07 -9.10
C LEU A 68 11.19 -2.03 -7.82
N ALA A 69 12.23 -1.20 -7.80
CA ALA A 69 12.77 -0.69 -6.55
C ALA A 69 11.89 0.49 -6.11
N SER A 70 11.45 0.49 -4.86
CA SER A 70 10.66 1.58 -4.31
C SER A 70 11.17 2.03 -2.95
N ALA A 71 11.01 3.32 -2.68
CA ALA A 71 11.29 3.94 -1.40
C ALA A 71 10.22 4.98 -1.09
N THR A 72 9.67 4.94 0.12
CA THR A 72 8.65 5.86 0.61
C THR A 72 9.00 6.27 2.04
N GLY A 73 8.69 7.51 2.40
CA GLY A 73 8.93 7.98 3.76
C GLY A 73 8.60 9.45 3.94
N VAL A 74 9.03 9.97 5.08
CA VAL A 74 8.99 11.40 5.41
C VAL A 74 10.42 11.82 5.70
N MET A 75 10.83 13.00 5.23
CA MET A 75 12.16 13.54 5.49
C MET A 75 12.14 15.04 5.66
N LEU A 76 13.14 15.56 6.36
CA LEU A 76 13.40 16.99 6.44
C LEU A 76 14.11 17.44 5.15
N HIS A 77 13.48 18.34 4.42
CA HIS A 77 14.06 18.97 3.25
C HIS A 77 15.16 19.98 3.65
N THR A 78 16.03 20.34 2.70
CA THR A 78 17.19 21.20 2.95
C THR A 78 16.84 22.61 3.44
N ASN A 79 15.60 23.06 3.20
CA ASN A 79 15.07 24.33 3.69
C ASN A 79 14.42 24.22 5.09
N GLY A 80 14.38 23.03 5.69
CA GLY A 80 13.75 22.78 6.98
C GLY A 80 12.30 22.30 6.91
N ASP A 81 11.71 22.16 5.72
CA ASP A 81 10.33 21.69 5.57
C ASP A 81 10.25 20.18 5.72
N LEU A 82 9.19 19.68 6.37
CA LEU A 82 8.93 18.25 6.42
C LEU A 82 8.17 17.83 5.15
N ILE A 83 8.77 16.95 4.35
CA ILE A 83 8.16 16.46 3.12
C ILE A 83 7.95 14.95 3.16
N GLY A 84 6.81 14.50 2.65
CA GLY A 84 6.60 13.11 2.27
C GLY A 84 7.22 12.85 0.90
N TYR A 85 7.77 11.66 0.68
CA TYR A 85 8.27 11.27 -0.63
C TYR A 85 7.89 9.83 -0.97
N GLU A 86 7.81 9.57 -2.27
CA GLU A 86 7.76 8.24 -2.84
C GLU A 86 8.57 8.23 -4.14
N VAL A 87 9.47 7.28 -4.28
CA VAL A 87 10.30 7.10 -5.47
C VAL A 87 10.21 5.66 -5.91
N VAL A 88 9.93 5.45 -7.18
CA VAL A 88 9.80 4.13 -7.79
C VAL A 88 10.58 4.10 -9.08
N HIS A 89 11.37 3.04 -9.28
CA HIS A 89 12.19 2.86 -10.46
C HIS A 89 12.23 1.40 -10.89
N SER A 90 12.06 1.17 -12.19
CA SER A 90 12.20 -0.18 -12.76
C SER A 90 13.66 -0.60 -12.80
N ILE A 91 13.93 -1.81 -12.34
CA ILE A 91 15.29 -2.37 -12.30
C ILE A 91 15.35 -3.70 -13.04
N ASP A 92 16.55 -4.03 -13.53
CA ASP A 92 16.84 -5.32 -14.13
C ASP A 92 17.55 -6.20 -13.11
N LEU A 93 16.90 -7.30 -12.71
CA LEU A 93 17.46 -8.31 -11.80
C LEU A 93 17.68 -9.62 -12.55
N PRO A 94 18.90 -10.19 -12.55
CA PRO A 94 19.18 -11.49 -13.17
C PRO A 94 18.30 -12.64 -12.65
N GLN A 95 17.87 -12.55 -11.39
CA GLN A 95 17.02 -13.52 -10.68
C GLN A 95 15.56 -13.38 -11.07
N CYS A 96 15.20 -12.26 -11.70
CA CYS A 96 13.86 -11.98 -12.19
C CYS A 96 13.86 -11.75 -13.71
N PRO A 97 14.24 -12.77 -14.52
CA PRO A 97 14.26 -12.63 -15.97
C PRO A 97 12.86 -12.33 -16.51
N PRO A 98 12.74 -11.66 -17.66
CA PRO A 98 11.45 -11.36 -18.28
C PRO A 98 10.58 -12.61 -18.41
N LEU A 99 9.29 -12.45 -18.13
CA LEU A 99 8.32 -13.54 -18.25
C LEU A 99 8.17 -13.99 -19.72
N PRO A 100 7.78 -15.26 -19.97
CA PRO A 100 7.50 -15.74 -21.32
C PRO A 100 6.45 -14.88 -22.04
N LYS A 101 6.55 -14.83 -23.37
CA LYS A 101 5.54 -14.21 -24.23
C LYS A 101 4.16 -14.81 -23.93
N PRO A 102 3.07 -14.00 -23.98
CA PRO A 102 3.01 -12.65 -24.53
C PRO A 102 3.39 -11.53 -23.55
N THR A 103 3.86 -11.85 -22.35
CA THR A 103 4.19 -10.85 -21.31
C THR A 103 5.44 -10.06 -21.68
N VAL A 104 5.46 -8.81 -21.25
CA VAL A 104 6.45 -7.80 -21.58
C VAL A 104 6.94 -7.14 -20.30
N ARG A 105 8.24 -7.16 -20.07
CA ARG A 105 8.84 -6.33 -19.02
C ARG A 105 8.63 -4.87 -19.35
N GLY A 106 7.82 -4.19 -18.55
CA GLY A 106 7.61 -2.75 -18.62
C GLY A 106 8.73 -2.00 -17.91
N LYS A 107 8.90 -0.72 -18.28
CA LYS A 107 9.77 0.22 -17.57
C LYS A 107 8.98 1.47 -17.21
N ILE A 108 9.02 1.79 -15.93
CA ILE A 108 8.41 2.95 -15.31
C ILE A 108 9.36 3.51 -14.26
N MET A 109 9.36 4.83 -14.18
CA MET A 109 10.01 5.58 -13.12
C MET A 109 9.05 6.68 -12.69
N TYR A 110 8.85 6.87 -11.40
CA TYR A 110 8.17 8.06 -10.91
C TYR A 110 8.69 8.50 -9.55
N GLY A 111 8.56 9.80 -9.30
CA GLY A 111 8.79 10.42 -8.01
C GLY A 111 7.58 11.27 -7.62
N VAL A 112 7.21 11.21 -6.35
CA VAL A 112 6.18 12.05 -5.75
C VAL A 112 6.74 12.74 -4.53
N ILE A 113 6.44 14.03 -4.41
CA ILE A 113 6.76 14.84 -3.23
C ILE A 113 5.44 15.41 -2.69
N TYR A 114 5.26 15.28 -1.38
CA TYR A 114 4.13 15.79 -0.62
C TYR A 114 4.63 16.87 0.33
N THR A 115 4.25 18.12 0.09
CA THR A 115 4.65 19.26 0.92
C THR A 115 3.44 19.78 1.67
N GLN A 116 3.50 19.76 3.00
CA GLN A 116 2.44 20.35 3.82
C GLN A 116 2.57 21.87 3.82
N ARG A 117 1.46 22.56 3.61
CA ARG A 117 1.34 24.02 3.70
C ARG A 117 0.85 24.44 5.09
N ASP A 118 1.03 25.72 5.43
CA ASP A 118 0.64 26.29 6.72
C ASP A 118 -0.86 26.21 7.01
N ASP A 119 -1.70 26.21 5.96
CA ASP A 119 -3.16 26.07 6.04
C ASP A 119 -3.64 24.61 6.22
N GLY A 120 -2.71 23.65 6.23
CA GLY A 120 -2.99 22.23 6.39
C GLY A 120 -3.23 21.49 5.07
N ASP A 121 -3.26 22.19 3.93
CA ASP A 121 -3.32 21.56 2.62
C ASP A 121 -1.97 20.90 2.27
N VAL A 122 -2.01 19.95 1.34
CA VAL A 122 -0.82 19.23 0.89
C VAL A 122 -0.64 19.43 -0.61
N ASP A 123 0.45 20.09 -0.98
CA ASP A 123 0.88 20.20 -2.36
C ASP A 123 1.49 18.86 -2.80
N VAL A 124 1.06 18.38 -3.96
CA VAL A 124 1.53 17.11 -4.54
C VAL A 124 2.25 17.39 -5.85
N PHE A 125 3.56 17.15 -5.87
CA PHE A 125 4.35 17.18 -7.09
C PHE A 125 4.60 15.75 -7.57
N VAL A 126 4.17 15.43 -8.79
CA VAL A 126 4.36 14.11 -9.41
C VAL A 126 5.17 14.27 -10.69
N GLN A 127 6.24 13.49 -10.80
CA GLN A 127 6.98 13.33 -12.05
C GLN A 127 7.01 11.85 -12.41
N MET A 128 6.54 11.49 -13.61
CA MET A 128 6.48 10.10 -14.07
C MET A 128 7.03 9.98 -15.49
N HIS A 129 7.74 8.88 -15.73
CA HIS A 129 8.24 8.45 -17.03
C HIS A 129 7.86 6.99 -17.26
N VAL A 130 7.24 6.70 -18.40
CA VAL A 130 6.79 5.35 -18.77
C VAL A 130 7.27 5.03 -20.18
N GLU A 131 7.94 3.90 -20.35
CA GLU A 131 8.34 3.43 -21.68
C GLU A 131 7.22 2.65 -22.36
N THR A 132 6.77 3.19 -23.49
CA THR A 132 5.82 2.58 -24.41
C THR A 132 6.54 1.91 -25.58
N ARG A 133 5.87 0.95 -26.23
CA ARG A 133 6.47 0.21 -27.36
C ARG A 133 6.04 0.74 -28.73
N SER A 134 5.02 1.57 -28.81
CA SER A 134 4.56 2.15 -30.08
C SER A 134 3.80 3.47 -29.89
N PRO A 135 3.85 4.41 -30.87
CA PRO A 135 3.17 5.70 -30.78
C PRO A 135 1.64 5.63 -30.60
N LEU A 136 1.00 4.55 -31.06
CA LEU A 136 -0.44 4.32 -30.85
C LEU A 136 -0.75 3.96 -29.39
N HIS A 137 0.18 3.30 -28.70
CA HIS A 137 0.08 3.08 -27.26
C HIS A 137 0.30 4.36 -26.47
N ASP A 138 1.10 5.30 -26.97
CA ASP A 138 1.45 6.53 -26.23
C ASP A 138 0.22 7.30 -25.79
N LYS A 139 -0.77 7.50 -26.68
CA LYS A 139 -1.99 8.25 -26.31
C LYS A 139 -2.83 7.55 -25.24
N LEU A 140 -2.99 6.24 -25.36
CA LEU A 140 -3.74 5.44 -24.39
C LEU A 140 -3.01 5.36 -23.04
N VAL A 141 -1.70 5.14 -23.08
CA VAL A 141 -0.85 5.08 -21.90
C VAL A 141 -0.79 6.44 -21.22
N VAL A 142 -0.73 7.55 -21.95
CA VAL A 142 -0.77 8.90 -21.37
C VAL A 142 -2.09 9.13 -20.63
N ALA A 143 -3.23 8.72 -21.20
CA ALA A 143 -4.52 8.85 -20.53
C ALA A 143 -4.59 7.99 -19.24
N GLU A 144 -4.11 6.75 -19.28
CA GLU A 144 -4.05 5.85 -18.12
C GLU A 144 -3.09 6.36 -17.03
N VAL A 145 -1.93 6.89 -17.44
CA VAL A 145 -0.97 7.55 -16.57
C VAL A 145 -1.61 8.77 -15.92
N TRP A 146 -2.34 9.58 -16.68
CA TRP A 146 -3.01 10.77 -16.15
C TRP A 146 -4.03 10.43 -15.05
N GLU A 147 -4.89 9.44 -15.29
CA GLU A 147 -5.83 8.94 -14.28
C GLU A 147 -5.11 8.40 -13.04
N SER A 148 -3.97 7.70 -13.23
CA SER A 148 -3.14 7.23 -12.13
C SER A 148 -2.55 8.39 -11.33
N VAL A 149 -2.09 9.45 -11.99
CA VAL A 149 -1.56 10.66 -11.32
C VAL A 149 -2.65 11.35 -10.51
N LEU A 150 -3.87 11.48 -11.05
CA LEU A 150 -5.00 12.05 -10.31
C LEU A 150 -5.40 11.21 -9.09
N GLY A 151 -5.15 9.90 -9.12
CA GLY A 151 -5.39 9.00 -7.99
C GLY A 151 -4.65 9.41 -6.70
N PHE A 152 -3.50 10.08 -6.80
CA PHE A 152 -2.75 10.55 -5.63
C PHE A 152 -3.51 11.59 -4.79
N TRP A 153 -4.37 12.41 -5.40
CA TRP A 153 -5.22 13.36 -4.68
C TRP A 153 -6.26 12.68 -3.78
N ASN A 154 -6.59 11.42 -4.06
CA ASN A 154 -7.52 10.63 -3.25
C ASN A 154 -6.84 9.96 -2.04
N ALA A 155 -5.55 10.19 -1.78
CA ALA A 155 -4.85 9.65 -0.61
C ALA A 155 -5.56 9.88 0.75
N PRO A 156 -6.20 11.04 1.03
CA PRO A 156 -6.95 11.24 2.27
C PRO A 156 -8.11 10.26 2.45
N SER A 157 -8.80 9.90 1.35
CA SER A 157 -9.90 8.92 1.37
C SER A 157 -9.43 7.52 1.76
N LEU A 158 -8.29 7.09 1.22
CA LEU A 158 -7.68 5.80 1.57
C LEU A 158 -7.16 5.81 3.02
N SER A 159 -6.64 6.94 3.48
CA SER A 159 -6.30 7.14 4.89
C SER A 159 -7.52 6.98 5.79
N GLU A 160 -8.67 7.60 5.46
CA GLU A 160 -9.92 7.44 6.21
C GLU A 160 -10.41 5.98 6.22
N ALA A 161 -10.34 5.30 5.08
CA ALA A 161 -10.72 3.88 4.96
C ALA A 161 -9.83 2.98 5.84
N LYS A 162 -8.51 3.18 5.84
CA LYS A 162 -7.57 2.46 6.71
C LYS A 162 -7.85 2.71 8.19
N LYS A 163 -8.10 3.97 8.59
CA LYS A 163 -8.47 4.32 9.97
C LYS A 163 -9.77 3.64 10.39
N LEU A 164 -10.77 3.63 9.51
CA LEU A 164 -12.05 3.00 9.76
C LEU A 164 -11.92 1.48 9.92
N GLN A 165 -11.15 0.83 9.04
CA GLN A 165 -10.87 -0.61 9.12
C GLN A 165 -10.16 -0.97 10.43
N TRP A 166 -9.18 -0.18 10.85
CA TRP A 166 -8.51 -0.36 12.13
C TRP A 166 -9.49 -0.23 13.31
N CYS A 167 -10.34 0.79 13.33
CA CYS A 167 -11.36 0.97 14.37
C CYS A 167 -12.33 -0.22 14.43
N LEU A 168 -12.72 -0.77 13.28
CA LEU A 168 -13.61 -1.95 13.21
C LEU A 168 -12.94 -3.19 13.80
N ASN A 169 -11.65 -3.40 13.51
CA ASN A 169 -10.87 -4.51 14.04
C ASN A 169 -10.68 -4.40 15.55
N GLN A 170 -10.56 -3.17 16.05
CA GLN A 170 -10.39 -2.90 17.48
C GLN A 170 -11.68 -2.67 18.27
N LYS A 171 -12.87 -2.84 17.67
CA LYS A 171 -14.17 -2.47 18.28
C LYS A 171 -14.46 -3.07 19.65
N ASN A 172 -13.83 -4.20 20.01
CA ASN A 172 -13.98 -4.86 21.30
C ASN A 172 -12.95 -4.39 22.35
N ALA A 173 -11.80 -3.87 21.90
CA ALA A 173 -10.70 -3.39 22.74
C ALA A 173 -10.82 -1.89 23.02
N LEU A 174 -11.22 -1.12 22.00
CA LEU A 174 -11.60 0.27 22.16
C LEU A 174 -12.91 0.32 22.94
N SER A 175 -12.87 0.92 24.14
CA SER A 175 -14.08 1.19 24.91
C SER A 175 -14.87 2.31 24.22
N TRP A 176 -15.50 1.98 23.10
CA TRP A 176 -16.31 2.88 22.28
C TRP A 176 -17.37 3.62 23.11
N LYS A 177 -17.80 2.97 24.21
CA LYS A 177 -18.80 3.49 25.15
C LYS A 177 -18.25 4.51 26.15
N SER A 178 -16.95 4.55 26.39
CA SER A 178 -16.32 5.42 27.40
C SER A 178 -15.83 6.75 26.84
N GLU A 179 -15.34 6.76 25.60
CA GLU A 179 -14.74 7.97 25.00
C GLU A 179 -15.76 8.84 24.25
N VAL A 180 -16.93 8.26 23.95
CA VAL A 180 -18.12 8.97 23.42
C VAL A 180 -19.14 9.18 24.56
N THR A 181 -18.67 9.41 25.78
CA THR A 181 -19.54 9.65 26.93
C THR A 181 -20.22 11.01 26.82
N LEU A 182 -21.51 10.97 27.17
CA LEU A 182 -22.38 12.11 27.37
C LEU A 182 -21.97 12.76 28.69
N ASP A 183 -21.54 14.01 28.64
CA ASP A 183 -21.39 14.92 29.78
C ASP A 183 -20.51 14.41 30.95
N ASP A 184 -19.19 14.67 30.89
CA ASP A 184 -18.44 15.26 32.01
C ASP A 184 -17.08 15.83 31.54
N ASP A 185 -16.54 16.75 32.32
CA ASP A 185 -15.62 17.84 32.00
C ASP A 185 -14.13 17.46 31.74
N SER A 186 -13.81 16.69 30.69
CA SER A 186 -12.41 16.58 30.23
C SER A 186 -12.26 16.28 28.73
N SER A 187 -11.65 17.23 27.99
CA SER A 187 -10.89 17.13 26.71
C SER A 187 -11.29 16.13 25.60
N GLY A 188 -12.45 15.49 25.62
CA GLY A 188 -12.94 14.55 24.60
C GLY A 188 -13.81 15.21 23.52
N ILE A 189 -13.95 14.54 22.37
CA ILE A 189 -14.76 15.00 21.23
C ILE A 189 -16.23 15.08 21.66
N LYS A 190 -16.75 16.30 21.84
CA LYS A 190 -18.15 16.58 22.22
C LYS A 190 -19.12 16.32 21.06
N ALA A 191 -19.31 15.06 20.69
CA ALA A 191 -20.25 14.66 19.63
C ALA A 191 -21.44 13.90 20.25
N ARG A 192 -22.55 14.61 20.48
CA ARG A 192 -23.79 14.01 20.99
C ARG A 192 -24.48 13.19 19.89
N HIS A 193 -24.98 12.01 20.26
CA HIS A 193 -25.81 11.21 19.37
C HIS A 193 -27.13 11.94 19.08
N CYS A 194 -27.62 11.81 17.84
CA CYS A 194 -28.86 12.47 17.42
C CYS A 194 -30.07 11.93 18.20
N GLU A 195 -30.93 12.82 18.68
CA GLU A 195 -32.16 12.48 19.43
C GLU A 195 -33.15 11.65 18.60
N ASN A 196 -33.15 11.84 17.27
CA ASN A 196 -33.98 11.08 16.33
C ASN A 196 -33.41 9.70 15.99
N CYS A 197 -32.15 9.42 16.31
CA CYS A 197 -31.62 8.07 16.23
C CYS A 197 -32.20 7.30 17.43
N PRO A 198 -32.93 6.20 17.21
CA PRO A 198 -33.68 5.59 18.31
C PRO A 198 -32.71 5.12 19.39
N ASN A 199 -32.90 5.64 20.61
CA ASN A 199 -32.25 5.17 21.83
C ASN A 199 -32.75 3.76 22.16
N LYS A 200 -32.42 2.74 21.35
CA LYS A 200 -32.65 1.34 21.75
C LYS A 200 -31.59 0.92 22.76
N ARG A 201 -31.68 1.47 23.97
CA ARG A 201 -31.21 0.82 25.20
C ARG A 201 -32.12 -0.36 25.51
N SER A 202 -32.06 -1.41 24.70
CA SER A 202 -32.64 -2.71 25.04
C SER A 202 -31.47 -3.66 25.29
N SER A 203 -31.07 -3.73 26.55
CA SER A 203 -30.10 -4.70 27.09
C SER A 203 -30.57 -6.16 26.99
N THR A 204 -31.71 -6.42 26.36
CA THR A 204 -32.31 -7.76 26.21
C THR A 204 -32.26 -8.32 24.79
N THR A 205 -31.81 -7.57 23.80
CA THR A 205 -31.49 -8.17 22.50
C THR A 205 -30.09 -8.76 22.59
N ARG A 206 -29.99 -10.05 22.93
CA ARG A 206 -28.78 -10.87 22.70
C ARG A 206 -28.14 -10.42 21.39
N CYS A 207 -26.84 -10.11 21.41
CA CYS A 207 -26.01 -9.78 20.25
C CYS A 207 -26.18 -10.84 19.15
N ARG A 208 -27.27 -10.77 18.40
CA ARG A 208 -27.38 -11.44 17.12
C ARG A 208 -26.50 -10.61 16.22
N SER A 209 -25.42 -11.24 15.76
CA SER A 209 -24.54 -10.77 14.70
C SER A 209 -25.35 -10.01 13.65
N THR A 210 -25.44 -8.69 13.77
CA THR A 210 -26.03 -7.87 12.72
C THR A 210 -25.04 -7.93 11.58
N HIS A 211 -25.50 -8.46 10.45
CA HIS A 211 -24.70 -8.51 9.23
C HIS A 211 -24.18 -7.10 8.94
N LEU A 212 -22.88 -6.95 8.66
CA LEU A 212 -22.23 -5.64 8.47
C LEU A 212 -22.87 -4.79 7.35
N SER A 213 -23.70 -5.41 6.51
CA SER A 213 -24.49 -4.75 5.46
C SER A 213 -25.81 -4.12 5.94
N ASP A 214 -26.18 -4.20 7.23
CA ASP A 214 -27.36 -3.49 7.73
C ASP A 214 -27.10 -1.99 7.79
N HIS A 215 -27.52 -1.29 6.74
CA HIS A 215 -27.29 0.15 6.60
C HIS A 215 -28.02 1.01 7.65
N ASN A 216 -28.91 0.44 8.45
CA ASN A 216 -29.64 1.14 9.50
C ASN A 216 -28.95 1.06 10.86
N THR A 217 -27.86 0.30 10.98
CA THR A 217 -27.09 0.11 12.21
C THR A 217 -25.66 0.61 11.99
N CYS A 218 -25.10 1.35 12.96
CA CYS A 218 -23.71 1.76 12.89
C CYS A 218 -22.78 0.56 13.11
N ALA A 219 -21.86 0.30 12.17
CA ALA A 219 -20.90 -0.80 12.24
C ALA A 219 -19.91 -0.73 13.41
N LEU A 220 -19.67 0.47 13.97
CA LEU A 220 -18.77 0.68 15.11
C LEU A 220 -19.50 0.60 16.45
N CYS A 221 -20.50 1.46 16.67
CA CYS A 221 -21.17 1.58 17.97
C CYS A 221 -22.41 0.70 18.14
N MET A 222 -22.86 0.03 17.06
CA MET A 222 -24.06 -0.81 17.00
C MET A 222 -25.39 -0.07 17.30
N VAL A 223 -25.38 1.28 17.32
CA VAL A 223 -26.59 2.09 17.49
C VAL A 223 -27.33 2.21 16.16
N GLN A 224 -28.66 2.20 16.22
CA GLN A 224 -29.54 2.47 15.07
C GLN A 224 -29.41 3.92 14.59
N ILE A 225 -29.33 4.13 13.28
CA ILE A 225 -29.05 5.43 12.67
C ILE A 225 -30.16 5.86 11.72
N CYS A 226 -30.66 7.08 11.90
CA CYS A 226 -31.55 7.71 10.92
C CYS A 226 -30.80 7.98 9.61
N SER A 227 -31.54 8.27 8.54
CA SER A 227 -30.96 8.57 7.22
C SER A 227 -29.99 9.76 7.24
N SER A 228 -30.28 10.80 8.03
CA SER A 228 -29.44 12.00 8.13
C SER A 228 -28.11 11.75 8.85
N CYS A 229 -28.08 10.83 9.82
CA CYS A 229 -26.86 10.49 10.58
C CYS A 229 -26.03 9.38 9.93
N ARG A 230 -26.53 8.78 8.84
CA ARG A 230 -25.88 7.68 8.14
C ARG A 230 -24.76 8.18 7.24
N VAL A 231 -23.57 7.69 7.48
CA VAL A 231 -22.43 7.84 6.60
C VAL A 231 -22.13 6.47 5.98
N LYS A 232 -22.33 6.34 4.67
CA LYS A 232 -22.03 5.11 3.93
C LYS A 232 -20.54 5.08 3.58
N ARG A 233 -19.91 3.92 3.76
CA ARG A 233 -18.53 3.66 3.36
C ARG A 233 -18.43 2.30 2.70
N THR A 234 -17.48 2.18 1.78
CA THR A 234 -17.09 0.92 1.18
C THR A 234 -15.66 0.65 1.61
N LEU A 235 -15.45 -0.48 2.27
CA LEU A 235 -14.12 -1.00 2.58
C LEU A 235 -13.80 -2.14 1.64
N LYS A 236 -12.52 -2.37 1.40
CA LYS A 236 -12.04 -3.50 0.62
C LYS A 236 -11.47 -4.53 1.57
N GLU A 237 -12.09 -5.69 1.64
CA GLU A 237 -11.60 -6.81 2.44
C GLU A 237 -10.94 -7.87 1.55
N PRO A 238 -9.82 -8.47 1.97
CA PRO A 238 -9.22 -9.58 1.25
C PRO A 238 -10.19 -10.77 1.19
N ASP A 239 -10.37 -11.32 0.00
CA ASP A 239 -11.17 -12.51 -0.32
C ASP A 239 -10.35 -13.47 -1.21
N GLU A 240 -10.80 -14.71 -1.35
CA GLU A 240 -10.08 -15.75 -2.13
C GLU A 240 -9.84 -15.36 -3.60
N ASN A 241 -10.67 -14.47 -4.15
CA ASN A 241 -10.61 -14.01 -5.55
C ASN A 241 -10.13 -12.56 -5.74
N GLY A 242 -9.62 -11.90 -4.69
CA GLY A 242 -9.21 -10.49 -4.73
C GLY A 242 -9.78 -9.71 -3.55
N ASN A 243 -10.17 -8.45 -3.73
CA ASN A 243 -10.84 -7.70 -2.67
C ASN A 243 -12.36 -7.66 -2.89
N LEU A 244 -13.12 -7.91 -1.82
CA LEU A 244 -14.57 -7.75 -1.80
C LEU A 244 -14.95 -6.35 -1.29
N ASP A 245 -15.91 -5.71 -1.95
CA ASP A 245 -16.48 -4.44 -1.49
C ASP A 245 -17.44 -4.69 -0.32
N LEU A 246 -16.98 -4.35 0.88
CA LEU A 246 -17.80 -4.36 2.09
C LEU A 246 -18.48 -3.00 2.29
N HIS A 247 -19.78 -2.94 2.01
CA HIS A 247 -20.59 -1.74 2.26
C HIS A 247 -21.09 -1.67 3.69
N ILE A 248 -20.66 -0.64 4.42
CA ILE A 248 -21.03 -0.41 5.82
C ILE A 248 -21.71 0.94 6.00
N ALA A 249 -22.43 1.07 7.10
CA ALA A 249 -22.95 2.34 7.58
C ALA A 249 -22.34 2.70 8.93
N VAL A 250 -21.93 3.95 9.07
CA VAL A 250 -21.30 4.49 10.28
C VAL A 250 -22.03 5.75 10.68
N CYS A 251 -22.26 5.98 11.98
CA CYS A 251 -22.89 7.21 12.43
C CYS A 251 -21.88 8.37 12.34
N ARG A 252 -22.36 9.62 12.20
CA ARG A 252 -21.49 10.80 12.13
C ARG A 252 -20.53 10.93 13.33
N VAL A 253 -21.00 10.60 14.53
CA VAL A 253 -20.17 10.63 15.75
C VAL A 253 -18.98 9.67 15.63
N CYS A 254 -19.24 8.44 15.20
CA CYS A 254 -18.18 7.45 15.00
C CYS A 254 -17.24 7.82 13.86
N MET A 255 -17.74 8.42 12.78
CA MET A 255 -16.89 8.92 11.71
C MET A 255 -15.97 10.05 12.17
N LEU A 256 -16.45 10.97 13.01
CA LEU A 256 -15.60 12.00 13.60
C LEU A 256 -14.49 11.37 14.43
N PHE A 257 -14.81 10.40 15.31
CA PHE A 257 -13.80 9.68 16.08
C PHE A 257 -12.74 9.02 15.18
N VAL A 258 -13.18 8.34 14.10
CA VAL A 258 -12.28 7.71 13.11
C VAL A 258 -11.35 8.76 12.49
N GLN A 259 -11.88 9.92 12.10
CA GLN A 259 -11.08 10.99 11.49
C GLN A 259 -10.02 11.55 12.44
N HIS A 260 -10.34 11.67 13.73
CA HIS A 260 -9.44 12.19 14.77
C HIS A 260 -8.38 11.20 15.24
N GLN A 261 -8.44 9.92 14.85
CA GLN A 261 -7.38 8.98 15.19
C GLN A 261 -6.04 9.43 14.62
N GLU A 262 -4.98 9.27 15.41
CA GLU A 262 -3.65 9.67 15.00
C GLU A 262 -3.08 8.61 14.02
N PRO A 263 -2.68 8.99 12.79
CA PRO A 263 -2.26 8.02 11.78
C PRO A 263 -0.98 7.26 12.12
N THR A 264 -0.06 7.86 12.87
CA THR A 264 1.22 7.26 13.30
C THR A 264 0.99 6.11 14.28
N GLU A 265 0.16 6.30 15.31
CA GLU A 265 -0.22 5.30 16.29
C GLU A 265 -0.84 4.07 15.62
N ILE A 266 -1.72 4.30 14.65
CA ILE A 266 -2.33 3.21 13.87
C ILE A 266 -1.27 2.47 13.04
N ALA A 267 -0.37 3.19 12.36
CA ALA A 267 0.68 2.57 11.56
C ALA A 267 1.62 1.70 12.43
N LEU A 268 2.00 2.19 13.61
CA LEU A 268 2.82 1.45 14.58
C LEU A 268 2.10 0.23 15.15
N ASP A 269 0.82 0.34 15.48
CA ASP A 269 0.02 -0.80 15.92
C ASP A 269 -0.09 -1.87 14.81
N ASN A 270 -0.39 -1.45 13.58
CA ASN A 270 -0.43 -2.35 12.42
C ASN A 270 0.91 -3.06 12.19
N GLN A 271 2.03 -2.35 12.37
CA GLN A 271 3.36 -2.94 12.31
C GLN A 271 3.55 -4.03 13.38
N LYS A 272 3.26 -3.72 14.65
CA LYS A 272 3.36 -4.69 15.75
C LYS A 272 2.53 -5.94 15.50
N GLN A 273 1.32 -5.76 14.96
CA GLN A 273 0.45 -6.87 14.57
C GLN A 273 1.06 -7.72 13.45
N ARG A 274 1.69 -7.11 12.43
CA ARG A 274 2.37 -7.83 11.35
C ARG A 274 3.57 -8.65 11.85
N GLU A 275 4.41 -8.04 12.67
CA GLU A 275 5.57 -8.71 13.27
C GLU A 275 5.15 -9.91 14.14
N ALA A 276 4.06 -9.76 14.90
CA ALA A 276 3.49 -10.86 15.68
C ALA A 276 3.00 -12.02 14.81
N ARG A 277 2.37 -11.74 13.65
CA ARG A 277 1.92 -12.76 12.69
C ARG A 277 3.10 -13.53 12.08
N GLN A 278 4.11 -12.82 11.57
CA GLN A 278 5.32 -13.43 10.99
C GLN A 278 6.08 -14.31 12.00
N ASN A 279 6.17 -13.86 13.26
CA ASN A 279 6.78 -14.63 14.35
C ASN A 279 6.00 -15.91 14.68
N THR A 280 4.67 -15.90 14.47
CA THR A 280 3.82 -17.07 14.71
C THR A 280 3.93 -18.07 13.56
N GLU A 281 3.94 -17.60 12.32
CA GLU A 281 4.11 -18.42 11.12
C GLU A 281 5.47 -19.13 11.09
N SER A 282 6.56 -18.40 11.34
CA SER A 282 7.91 -18.98 11.40
C SER A 282 8.08 -20.04 12.51
N LYS A 283 7.40 -19.87 13.65
CA LYS A 283 7.34 -20.91 14.70
C LYS A 283 6.55 -22.14 14.25
N SER A 284 5.44 -21.94 13.54
CA SER A 284 4.62 -23.01 12.98
C SER A 284 5.37 -23.83 11.93
N GLU A 285 6.10 -23.17 11.02
CA GLU A 285 6.94 -23.84 10.01
C GLU A 285 8.07 -24.64 10.64
N LYS A 286 8.79 -24.06 11.62
CA LYS A 286 9.82 -24.79 12.37
C LYS A 286 9.26 -26.03 13.07
N LYS A 287 8.04 -25.94 13.61
CA LYS A 287 7.35 -27.07 14.25
C LYS A 287 6.90 -28.14 13.23
N LYS A 288 6.46 -27.75 12.03
CA LYS A 288 6.14 -28.68 10.93
C LYS A 288 7.39 -29.40 10.41
N HIS A 289 8.51 -28.68 10.24
CA HIS A 289 9.78 -29.27 9.84
C HIS A 289 10.38 -30.20 10.91
N SER A 290 10.15 -29.96 12.20
CA SER A 290 10.55 -30.90 13.26
C SER A 290 9.63 -32.13 13.38
N ALA A 291 8.39 -32.05 12.88
CA ALA A 291 7.39 -33.11 12.98
C ALA A 291 7.39 -34.08 11.78
N PHE A 292 7.85 -33.64 10.61
CA PHE A 292 7.98 -34.47 9.42
C PHE A 292 9.45 -34.79 9.13
N GLY A 293 9.98 -35.78 9.86
CA GLY A 293 11.19 -36.50 9.48
C GLY A 293 10.88 -37.49 8.37
N GLY A 294 11.05 -37.07 7.12
CA GLY A 294 11.08 -37.94 5.93
C GLY A 294 9.77 -38.03 5.16
N GLU A 295 9.68 -37.35 4.02
CA GLU A 295 9.27 -37.89 2.72
C GLU A 295 9.24 -36.76 1.68
N TRP A 296 9.73 -37.07 0.48
CA TRP A 296 9.84 -36.13 -0.63
C TRP A 296 8.45 -35.81 -1.19
N GLY A 297 7.90 -34.65 -0.80
CA GLY A 297 6.67 -34.10 -1.36
C GLY A 297 6.95 -33.13 -2.49
N LEU A 298 6.38 -33.42 -3.67
CA LEU A 298 6.36 -32.59 -4.87
C LEU A 298 5.91 -31.14 -4.57
N PRO A 299 6.49 -30.10 -5.20
CA PRO A 299 6.09 -28.73 -4.95
C PRO A 299 4.78 -28.42 -5.69
N MET A 300 3.72 -28.19 -4.92
CA MET A 300 2.48 -27.58 -5.37
C MET A 300 2.76 -26.06 -5.56
N PHE A 301 2.90 -25.62 -6.81
CA PHE A 301 3.27 -24.23 -7.15
C PHE A 301 2.07 -23.36 -7.53
N SER A 302 1.70 -22.43 -6.62
CA SER A 302 1.39 -20.99 -6.83
C SER A 302 0.59 -20.48 -5.61
N PRO A 303 0.87 -19.28 -5.05
CA PRO A 303 1.30 -18.04 -5.72
C PRO A 303 2.70 -17.54 -5.27
N GLY A 304 3.48 -17.06 -6.23
CA GLY A 304 4.86 -16.61 -6.03
C GLY A 304 5.71 -16.93 -7.25
N ARG A 305 5.57 -16.15 -8.33
CA ARG A 305 6.30 -16.37 -9.59
C ARG A 305 7.81 -16.08 -9.47
N TYR A 306 8.21 -15.31 -8.46
CA TYR A 306 9.59 -15.12 -8.07
C TYR A 306 9.76 -15.47 -6.59
N PRO A 307 10.87 -16.12 -6.20
CA PRO A 307 11.18 -16.35 -4.80
C PRO A 307 11.49 -15.01 -4.11
N SER A 308 11.30 -14.96 -2.79
CA SER A 308 11.83 -13.86 -1.99
C SER A 308 13.36 -13.84 -2.13
N ILE A 309 13.91 -12.63 -2.23
CA ILE A 309 15.35 -12.41 -2.38
C ILE A 309 15.88 -11.97 -1.02
N SER A 310 16.85 -12.70 -0.48
CA SER A 310 17.49 -12.31 0.77
C SER A 310 18.28 -11.02 0.60
N VAL A 311 18.32 -10.18 1.65
CA VAL A 311 19.12 -8.94 1.65
C VAL A 311 20.60 -9.24 1.34
N SER A 312 21.13 -10.35 1.85
CA SER A 312 22.51 -10.79 1.59
C SER A 312 22.79 -11.10 0.13
N ASP A 313 21.87 -11.82 -0.55
CA ASP A 313 22.02 -12.13 -1.97
C ASP A 313 21.93 -10.86 -2.82
N LEU A 314 21.09 -9.92 -2.40
CA LEU A 314 20.88 -8.65 -3.07
C LEU A 314 22.06 -7.68 -2.90
N LEU A 315 22.64 -7.60 -1.71
CA LEU A 315 23.89 -6.88 -1.48
C LEU A 315 25.03 -7.47 -2.32
N ARG A 316 25.10 -8.80 -2.45
CA ARG A 316 26.06 -9.46 -3.34
C ARG A 316 25.87 -9.06 -4.80
N MET A 317 24.63 -8.84 -5.24
CA MET A 317 24.33 -8.34 -6.58
C MET A 317 24.67 -6.87 -6.78
N ILE A 318 24.29 -6.00 -5.83
CA ILE A 318 24.60 -4.57 -5.91
C ILE A 318 26.11 -4.37 -5.95
N ASN A 319 26.84 -5.08 -5.09
CA ASN A 319 28.30 -5.01 -5.05
C ASN A 319 28.91 -5.55 -6.35
N SER A 320 28.41 -6.64 -6.92
CA SER A 320 28.91 -7.15 -8.20
C SER A 320 28.60 -6.19 -9.38
N LEU A 321 27.47 -5.49 -9.36
CA LEU A 321 27.14 -4.46 -10.33
C LEU A 321 28.01 -3.21 -10.16
N SER A 322 28.35 -2.84 -8.93
CA SER A 322 29.28 -1.73 -8.65
C SER A 322 30.70 -2.03 -9.17
N ASP A 323 31.17 -3.26 -9.04
CA ASP A 323 32.45 -3.71 -9.60
C ASP A 323 32.46 -3.69 -11.13
N VAL A 324 31.33 -4.03 -11.77
CA VAL A 324 31.19 -3.94 -13.23
C VAL A 324 31.12 -2.48 -13.71
N GLY A 325 30.42 -1.61 -12.97
CA GLY A 325 30.30 -0.18 -13.26
C GLY A 325 31.64 0.56 -13.19
N VAL A 326 32.44 0.29 -12.14
CA VAL A 326 33.80 0.87 -12.00
C VAL A 326 34.71 0.40 -13.15
N ASN A 327 34.63 -0.87 -13.53
CA ASN A 327 35.42 -1.43 -14.63
C ASN A 327 35.01 -0.88 -16.01
N GLN A 328 33.72 -0.60 -16.24
CA GLN A 328 33.26 0.02 -17.50
C GLN A 328 33.66 1.50 -17.59
N VAL A 329 33.57 2.27 -16.51
CA VAL A 329 34.01 3.67 -16.46
C VAL A 329 35.53 3.78 -16.69
N GLN A 330 36.33 2.89 -16.09
CA GLN A 330 37.78 2.83 -16.33
C GLN A 330 38.13 2.43 -17.78
N ARG A 331 37.39 1.51 -18.41
CA ARG A 331 37.58 1.15 -19.83
C ARG A 331 37.19 2.26 -20.79
N ALA A 332 36.12 3.01 -20.50
CA ALA A 332 35.70 4.16 -21.29
C ALA A 332 36.72 5.32 -21.21
N SER A 333 37.30 5.54 -20.02
CA SER A 333 38.35 6.55 -19.84
C SER A 333 39.65 6.21 -20.59
N LYS A 334 40.02 4.92 -20.70
CA LYS A 334 41.20 4.49 -21.46
C LYS A 334 41.02 4.60 -22.98
N ARG A 335 39.79 4.47 -23.52
CA ARG A 335 39.52 4.63 -24.95
C ARG A 335 39.56 6.09 -25.45
N LYS A 336 39.43 7.08 -24.56
CA LYS A 336 39.50 8.52 -24.90
C LYS A 336 40.93 9.09 -24.97
N MET A 337 41.98 8.33 -24.69
CA MET A 337 43.39 8.77 -24.72
C MET A 337 44.22 8.16 -25.87
N GLN A 338 43.63 7.92 -27.04
CA GLN A 338 44.42 7.67 -28.26
C GLN A 338 44.56 8.97 -29.06
N PRO A 339 45.77 9.52 -29.22
CA PRO A 339 45.98 10.73 -30.02
C PRO A 339 45.80 10.41 -31.50
N ILE A 340 44.95 11.21 -32.16
CA ILE A 340 44.75 11.21 -33.60
C ILE A 340 46.04 11.73 -34.25
N ILE A 341 46.70 10.88 -35.04
CA ILE A 341 47.85 11.24 -35.87
C ILE A 341 47.32 12.05 -37.06
N PRO A 342 47.80 13.28 -37.32
CA PRO A 342 47.40 14.02 -38.51
C PRO A 342 48.12 13.45 -39.74
N VAL A 343 47.34 13.14 -40.78
CA VAL A 343 47.83 12.86 -42.13
C VAL A 343 47.65 14.15 -42.95
N GLY A 344 48.74 14.65 -43.54
CA GLY A 344 48.74 15.79 -44.48
C GLY A 344 49.67 16.90 -44.06
#